data_AF-A0A5E4T074-F1
#
_entry.id   AF-A0A5E4T074-F1
#
_cell.length_a   1.000
_cell.length_b   1.000
_cell.length_c   1.000
_cell.angle_alpha   90.00
_cell.angle_beta   90.00
_cell.angle_gamma   90.00
#
_symmetry.space_group_name_H-M   'P 1'
#
loop_
_entity.id
_entity.type
_entity.pdbx_description
1 polymer ?
#
loop_
_entity_poly.entity_id
_entity_poly.type
_entity_poly.pdbx_seq_one_letter_code
_entity_poly.pdbx_strand_id
1 'polypeptide(L)'
;MSVLRETLTDWWRRRADNGASDYLFCAVIIGIALIVGLFVLSGKGMDTEAFLIALAKIGIVGATVALLLRWVVPPALMEVIKVAAIVAVSLAVPVGLMGLLPKPTIPPPPPAPALVHLSTNSAELLGYRLGDPLTVPECKFVQDTLQLSYLGPDGAPCFRHRANDLIGKPMELNEMVVVDRLDLERFQVFSTAMPVCIALREGRIEAVSMYVLTKSISEDKRDVVKRSLTATFAKPSANKRWILVEYRDPAKDPYYERDVWTSTGVISRLYSMVVPSVGRNHGYIHGVLVVESANGTHPFFGKEMDFRFDCPVIGPDQQDDAR
;
A
#
# COMPACT_ATOMS: atom_id res chain seq x y z
N MET A 1 -41.86 -36.15 -33.09
CA MET A 1 -40.85 -35.10 -33.43
C MET A 1 -41.02 -34.49 -34.83
N SER A 2 -41.92 -34.98 -35.72
CA SER A 2 -42.09 -34.43 -37.08
C SER A 2 -42.98 -33.18 -37.14
N VAL A 3 -44.07 -33.14 -36.37
CA VAL A 3 -45.08 -32.07 -36.45
C VAL A 3 -44.54 -30.70 -35.99
N LEU A 4 -43.71 -30.66 -34.95
CA LEU A 4 -43.12 -29.41 -34.42
C LEU A 4 -42.10 -28.78 -35.38
N ARG A 5 -41.35 -29.63 -36.09
CA ARG A 5 -40.38 -29.20 -37.09
C ARG A 5 -41.09 -28.64 -38.31
N GLU A 6 -42.14 -29.31 -38.78
CA GLU A 6 -42.96 -28.82 -39.91
C GLU A 6 -43.67 -27.51 -39.57
N THR A 7 -44.23 -27.36 -38.36
CA THR A 7 -44.85 -26.07 -37.95
C THR A 7 -43.83 -24.94 -37.81
N LEU A 8 -42.62 -25.21 -37.31
CA LEU A 8 -41.55 -24.20 -37.25
C LEU A 8 -41.05 -23.82 -38.64
N THR A 9 -40.93 -24.78 -39.55
CA THR A 9 -40.44 -24.51 -40.91
C THR A 9 -41.47 -23.78 -41.75
N ASP A 10 -42.76 -24.09 -41.56
CA ASP A 10 -43.87 -23.41 -42.24
C ASP A 10 -44.11 -22.00 -41.66
N TRP A 11 -43.92 -21.84 -40.34
CA TRP A 11 -43.90 -20.52 -39.70
C TRP A 11 -42.74 -19.65 -40.19
N TRP A 12 -41.54 -20.23 -40.37
CA TRP A 12 -40.38 -19.53 -40.92
C TRP A 12 -40.55 -19.15 -42.39
N ARG A 13 -41.14 -20.03 -43.23
CA ARG A 13 -41.48 -19.72 -44.63
C ARG A 13 -42.48 -18.58 -44.74
N ARG A 14 -43.59 -18.63 -43.99
CA ARG A 14 -44.59 -17.55 -43.95
C ARG A 14 -44.02 -16.22 -43.44
N ARG A 15 -42.95 -16.25 -42.64
CA ARG A 15 -42.26 -15.05 -42.15
C ARG A 15 -41.29 -14.46 -43.18
N ALA A 16 -40.67 -15.31 -44.00
CA ALA A 16 -39.84 -14.90 -45.13
C ALA A 16 -40.68 -14.25 -46.25
N ASP A 17 -41.88 -14.78 -46.50
CA ASP A 17 -42.79 -14.26 -47.54
C ASP A 17 -43.43 -12.90 -47.16
N ASN A 18 -43.46 -12.55 -45.86
CA ASN A 18 -44.09 -11.32 -45.35
C ASN A 18 -43.12 -10.13 -45.15
N GLY A 19 -41.87 -10.20 -45.65
CA GLY A 19 -40.94 -9.06 -45.62
C GLY A 19 -40.51 -8.57 -44.22
N ALA A 20 -40.86 -9.30 -43.15
CA ALA A 20 -40.63 -8.90 -41.76
C ALA A 20 -39.15 -8.88 -41.33
N SER A 21 -38.26 -9.51 -42.12
CA SER A 21 -36.80 -9.52 -41.92
C SER A 21 -36.19 -8.12 -41.95
N ASP A 22 -36.69 -7.27 -42.85
CA ASP A 22 -36.06 -5.97 -43.13
C ASP A 22 -36.40 -4.95 -42.03
N TYR A 23 -37.61 -4.99 -41.48
CA TYR A 23 -38.03 -4.14 -40.38
C TYR A 23 -37.33 -4.48 -39.07
N LEU A 24 -37.05 -5.76 -38.80
CA LEU A 24 -36.38 -6.18 -37.58
C LEU A 24 -34.87 -5.83 -37.62
N PHE A 25 -34.24 -5.93 -38.78
CA PHE A 25 -32.85 -5.52 -38.97
C PHE A 25 -32.69 -4.00 -38.87
N CYS A 26 -33.57 -3.22 -39.52
CA CYS A 26 -33.59 -1.77 -39.37
C CYS A 26 -33.89 -1.33 -37.93
N ALA A 27 -34.82 -1.99 -37.24
CA ALA A 27 -35.13 -1.71 -35.84
C ALA A 27 -33.96 -2.02 -34.90
N VAL A 28 -33.17 -3.07 -35.19
CA VAL A 28 -31.97 -3.42 -34.42
C VAL A 28 -30.83 -2.42 -34.65
N ILE A 29 -30.59 -2.00 -35.89
CA ILE A 29 -29.59 -0.97 -36.22
C ILE A 29 -29.98 0.39 -35.59
N ILE A 30 -31.25 0.78 -35.68
CA ILE A 30 -31.78 2.00 -35.04
C ILE A 30 -31.71 1.88 -33.52
N GLY A 31 -32.00 0.71 -32.95
CA GLY A 31 -31.87 0.43 -31.52
C GLY A 31 -30.44 0.53 -31.01
N ILE A 32 -29.46 0.01 -31.75
CA ILE A 32 -28.02 0.14 -31.42
C ILE A 32 -27.60 1.61 -31.51
N ALA A 33 -28.03 2.34 -32.53
CA ALA A 33 -27.73 3.78 -32.67
C ALA A 33 -28.34 4.62 -31.53
N LEU A 34 -29.57 4.29 -31.09
CA LEU A 34 -30.23 4.95 -29.96
C LEU A 34 -29.55 4.65 -28.61
N ILE A 35 -29.10 3.41 -28.39
CA ILE A 35 -28.36 3.03 -27.18
C ILE A 35 -27.01 3.76 -27.13
N VAL A 36 -26.27 3.84 -28.24
CA VAL A 36 -25.03 4.62 -28.33
C VAL A 36 -25.29 6.11 -28.10
N GLY A 37 -26.40 6.66 -28.62
CA GLY A 37 -26.80 8.06 -28.39
C GLY A 37 -27.15 8.37 -26.93
N LEU A 38 -27.87 7.48 -26.24
CA LEU A 38 -28.22 7.62 -24.81
C LEU A 38 -27.00 7.56 -23.89
N PHE A 39 -26.01 6.72 -24.21
CA PHE A 39 -24.78 6.59 -23.42
C PHE A 39 -23.88 7.85 -23.48
N VAL A 40 -23.88 8.57 -24.60
CA VAL A 40 -23.00 9.75 -24.78
C VAL A 40 -23.61 11.04 -24.22
N LEU A 41 -24.94 11.17 -24.20
CA LEU A 41 -25.64 12.27 -23.50
C LEU A 41 -25.34 12.31 -21.98
N SER A 42 -24.91 11.19 -21.39
CA SER A 42 -24.48 11.11 -19.99
C SER A 42 -23.04 11.56 -19.74
N GLY A 43 -22.25 11.81 -20.80
CA GLY A 43 -20.86 12.28 -20.72
C GLY A 43 -20.79 13.80 -20.81
N LYS A 44 -20.42 14.47 -19.72
CA LYS A 44 -20.15 15.92 -19.73
C LYS A 44 -18.98 16.22 -20.69
N GLY A 45 -19.23 16.91 -21.80
CA GLY A 45 -18.19 17.67 -22.49
C GLY A 45 -18.09 17.59 -24.03
N MET A 46 -19.14 17.24 -24.79
CA MET A 46 -19.10 17.36 -26.26
C MET A 46 -20.29 18.13 -26.81
N ASP A 47 -20.03 19.11 -27.68
CA ASP A 47 -21.04 19.92 -28.38
C ASP A 47 -21.95 19.02 -29.22
N THR A 48 -23.23 19.03 -28.86
CA THR A 48 -24.27 18.07 -29.25
C THR A 48 -24.51 18.01 -30.77
N GLU A 49 -24.23 19.09 -31.52
CA GLU A 49 -24.47 19.17 -32.97
C GLU A 49 -23.44 18.41 -33.82
N ALA A 50 -22.13 18.55 -33.55
CA ALA A 50 -21.08 17.86 -34.31
C ALA A 50 -21.18 16.33 -34.17
N PHE A 51 -21.71 15.89 -33.03
CA PHE A 51 -21.87 14.49 -32.68
C PHE A 51 -23.08 13.82 -33.34
N LEU A 52 -24.23 14.51 -33.38
CA LEU A 52 -25.41 14.03 -34.12
C LEU A 52 -25.10 13.86 -35.62
N ILE A 53 -24.27 14.73 -36.17
CA ILE A 53 -23.79 14.64 -37.56
C ILE A 53 -22.88 13.42 -37.76
N ALA A 54 -22.00 13.11 -36.81
CA ALA A 54 -21.13 11.93 -36.89
C ALA A 54 -21.92 10.61 -36.79
N LEU A 55 -22.90 10.54 -35.88
CA LEU A 55 -23.81 9.39 -35.75
C LEU A 55 -24.68 9.19 -36.99
N ALA A 56 -25.23 10.27 -37.55
CA ALA A 56 -25.98 10.20 -38.80
C ALA A 56 -25.11 9.67 -39.95
N LYS A 57 -23.84 10.12 -40.05
CA LYS A 57 -22.89 9.62 -41.07
C LYS A 57 -22.58 8.13 -40.90
N ILE A 58 -22.31 7.66 -39.68
CA ILE A 58 -22.02 6.24 -39.42
C ILE A 58 -23.26 5.38 -39.67
N GLY A 59 -24.44 5.83 -39.26
CA GLY A 59 -25.71 5.14 -39.51
C GLY A 59 -26.03 5.05 -41.01
N ILE A 60 -25.82 6.12 -41.76
CA ILE A 60 -26.02 6.16 -43.22
C ILE A 60 -25.00 5.24 -43.92
N VAL A 61 -23.72 5.28 -43.55
CA VAL A 61 -22.69 4.41 -44.13
C VAL A 61 -22.97 2.93 -43.83
N GLY A 62 -23.35 2.60 -42.59
CA GLY A 62 -23.73 1.24 -42.20
C GLY A 62 -24.96 0.72 -42.95
N ALA A 63 -25.99 1.56 -43.11
CA ALA A 63 -27.18 1.22 -43.88
C ALA A 63 -26.87 1.02 -45.37
N THR A 64 -26.00 1.85 -45.94
CA THR A 64 -25.60 1.78 -47.35
C THR A 64 -24.76 0.53 -47.64
N VAL A 65 -23.84 0.17 -46.74
CA VAL A 65 -23.03 -1.06 -46.83
C VAL A 65 -23.91 -2.31 -46.68
N ALA A 66 -24.88 -2.30 -45.76
CA ALA A 66 -25.83 -3.41 -45.61
C ALA A 66 -26.72 -3.59 -46.85
N LEU A 67 -27.15 -2.48 -47.47
CA LEU A 67 -27.90 -2.50 -48.72
C LEU A 67 -27.05 -3.03 -49.89
N LEU A 68 -25.77 -2.66 -49.98
CA LEU A 68 -24.86 -3.15 -51.02
C LEU A 68 -24.54 -4.65 -50.86
N LEU A 69 -24.32 -5.10 -49.62
CA LEU A 69 -24.02 -6.51 -49.32
C LEU A 69 -25.21 -7.43 -49.59
N ARG A 70 -26.47 -6.94 -49.47
CA ARG A 70 -27.68 -7.71 -49.80
C ARG A 70 -27.71 -8.28 -51.22
N TRP A 71 -27.08 -7.58 -52.18
CA TRP A 71 -27.11 -7.97 -53.59
C TRP A 71 -25.95 -8.87 -54.01
N VAL A 72 -24.90 -8.96 -53.20
CA VAL A 72 -23.66 -9.68 -53.53
C VAL A 72 -23.50 -10.93 -52.67
N VAL A 73 -24.12 -10.96 -51.49
CA VAL A 73 -23.89 -11.97 -50.47
C VAL A 73 -25.10 -12.91 -50.35
N PRO A 74 -24.90 -14.25 -50.44
CA PRO A 74 -25.97 -15.21 -50.25
C PRO A 74 -26.70 -15.03 -48.90
N PRO A 75 -28.03 -15.25 -48.83
CA PRO A 75 -28.83 -15.00 -47.63
C PRO A 75 -28.30 -15.70 -46.37
N ALA A 76 -27.72 -16.89 -46.52
CA ALA A 76 -27.15 -17.66 -45.41
C ALA A 76 -25.90 -16.98 -44.81
N LEU A 77 -25.09 -16.30 -45.62
CA LEU A 77 -23.88 -15.62 -45.15
C LEU A 77 -24.24 -14.27 -44.48
N MET A 78 -25.34 -13.64 -44.90
CA MET A 78 -25.88 -12.44 -44.24
C MET A 78 -26.33 -12.71 -42.80
N GLU A 79 -26.92 -13.87 -42.53
CA GLU A 79 -27.28 -14.26 -41.15
C GLU A 79 -26.04 -14.47 -40.26
N VAL A 80 -24.96 -15.04 -40.81
CA VAL A 80 -23.68 -15.20 -40.08
C VAL A 80 -23.06 -13.83 -39.77
N ILE A 81 -23.09 -12.90 -40.72
CA ILE A 81 -22.58 -11.53 -40.53
C ILE A 81 -23.40 -10.78 -39.46
N LYS A 82 -24.73 -10.94 -39.46
CA LYS A 82 -25.60 -10.35 -38.43
C LYS A 82 -25.25 -10.86 -37.03
N VAL A 83 -25.10 -12.18 -36.87
CA VAL A 83 -24.76 -12.79 -35.58
C VAL A 83 -23.36 -12.35 -35.13
N ALA A 84 -22.37 -12.32 -36.04
CA ALA A 84 -21.02 -11.87 -35.72
C ALA A 84 -20.98 -10.39 -35.30
N ALA A 85 -21.76 -9.53 -35.95
CA ALA A 85 -21.88 -8.12 -35.58
C ALA A 85 -22.53 -7.94 -34.21
N ILE A 86 -23.60 -8.69 -33.91
CA ILE A 86 -24.26 -8.66 -32.59
C ILE A 86 -23.29 -9.11 -31.51
N VAL A 87 -22.58 -10.23 -31.71
CA VAL A 87 -21.59 -10.74 -30.74
C VAL A 87 -20.44 -9.75 -30.54
N ALA A 88 -19.92 -9.14 -31.61
CA ALA A 88 -18.86 -8.14 -31.52
C ALA A 88 -19.30 -6.90 -30.73
N VAL A 89 -20.52 -6.41 -30.95
CA VAL A 89 -21.09 -5.29 -30.20
C VAL A 89 -21.35 -5.69 -28.73
N SER A 90 -21.91 -6.87 -28.49
CA SER A 90 -22.17 -7.40 -27.15
C SER A 90 -20.90 -7.63 -26.32
N LEU A 91 -19.75 -7.83 -26.96
CA LEU A 91 -18.44 -7.95 -26.30
C LEU A 91 -17.73 -6.59 -26.16
N ALA A 92 -17.87 -5.70 -27.16
CA ALA A 92 -17.26 -4.38 -27.13
C ALA A 92 -17.93 -3.45 -26.10
N VAL A 93 -19.25 -3.56 -25.91
CA VAL A 93 -20.00 -2.71 -24.97
C VAL A 93 -19.55 -2.94 -23.52
N PRO A 94 -19.43 -4.17 -22.98
CA PRO A 94 -18.90 -4.41 -21.63
C PRO A 94 -17.45 -3.97 -21.43
N VAL A 95 -16.59 -4.17 -22.44
CA VAL A 95 -15.17 -3.78 -22.39
C VAL A 95 -15.02 -2.25 -22.41
N GLY A 96 -15.81 -1.57 -23.25
CA GLY A 96 -15.94 -0.11 -23.23
C GLY A 96 -16.55 0.41 -21.93
N LEU A 97 -17.53 -0.31 -21.35
CA LEU A 97 -18.12 0.01 -20.05
C LEU A 97 -17.07 0.00 -18.94
N MET A 98 -16.18 -1.00 -18.92
CA MET A 98 -15.10 -1.06 -17.93
C MET A 98 -14.07 0.07 -18.09
N GLY A 99 -13.83 0.56 -19.32
CA GLY A 99 -12.93 1.68 -19.58
C GLY A 99 -13.50 3.06 -19.27
N LEU A 100 -14.84 3.20 -19.24
CA LEU A 100 -15.55 4.45 -18.97
C LEU A 100 -16.01 4.60 -17.52
N LEU A 101 -15.97 3.52 -16.72
CA LEU A 101 -16.14 3.65 -15.28
C LEU A 101 -15.02 4.57 -14.75
N PRO A 102 -15.34 5.63 -14.00
CA PRO A 102 -14.32 6.45 -13.37
C PRO A 102 -13.43 5.51 -12.57
N LYS A 103 -12.11 5.57 -12.81
CA LYS A 103 -11.12 4.82 -12.02
C LYS A 103 -11.56 4.95 -10.56
N PRO A 104 -11.71 3.85 -9.81
CA PRO A 104 -12.13 3.93 -8.42
C PRO A 104 -11.18 4.90 -7.74
N THR A 105 -11.71 6.07 -7.35
CA THR A 105 -10.94 7.07 -6.64
C THR A 105 -10.64 6.44 -5.30
N ILE A 106 -9.46 5.84 -5.18
CA ILE A 106 -8.99 5.28 -3.92
C ILE A 106 -9.03 6.46 -2.95
N PRO A 107 -9.89 6.42 -1.92
CA PRO A 107 -9.97 7.52 -0.98
C PRO A 107 -8.57 7.72 -0.40
N PRO A 108 -8.12 8.97 -0.23
CA PRO A 108 -6.82 9.23 0.37
C PRO A 108 -6.77 8.49 1.71
N PRO A 109 -5.65 7.81 2.02
CA PRO A 109 -5.57 7.01 3.22
C PRO A 109 -5.76 7.94 4.44
N PRO A 110 -6.38 7.47 5.53
CA PRO A 110 -6.73 8.31 6.67
C PRO A 110 -5.50 9.05 7.21
N PRO A 111 -5.65 10.28 7.75
CA PRO A 111 -4.52 11.04 8.28
C PRO A 111 -3.79 10.20 9.33
N ALA A 112 -2.47 10.04 9.15
CA ALA A 112 -1.66 9.30 10.10
C ALA A 112 -1.52 10.13 11.39
N PRO A 113 -1.56 9.49 12.59
CA PRO A 113 -1.27 10.19 13.84
C PRO A 113 0.16 10.75 13.79
N ALA A 114 0.37 11.94 14.36
CA ALA A 114 1.72 12.48 14.51
C ALA A 114 2.48 11.63 15.55
N LEU A 115 3.47 10.87 15.09
CA LEU A 115 4.29 10.00 15.95
C LEU A 115 5.47 10.77 16.54
N VAL A 116 5.97 11.76 15.79
CA VAL A 116 7.06 12.64 16.18
C VAL A 116 6.56 14.08 16.19
N HIS A 117 6.85 14.79 17.26
CA HIS A 117 6.60 16.22 17.39
C HIS A 117 7.91 16.99 17.32
N LEU A 118 8.00 17.97 16.42
CA LEU A 118 9.16 18.83 16.29
C LEU A 118 9.04 20.06 17.18
N SER A 119 10.18 20.45 17.77
CA SER A 119 10.42 21.75 18.35
C SER A 119 11.61 22.40 17.61
N THR A 120 11.96 23.65 17.95
CA THR A 120 12.92 24.46 17.19
C THR A 120 14.25 23.75 16.91
N ASN A 121 14.77 22.96 17.87
CA ASN A 121 16.05 22.23 17.76
C ASN A 121 15.99 20.81 18.35
N SER A 122 14.81 20.26 18.58
CA SER A 122 14.62 18.95 19.23
C SER A 122 13.38 18.26 18.69
N ALA A 123 13.28 16.96 18.92
CA ALA A 123 12.12 16.16 18.60
C ALA A 123 11.67 15.37 19.82
N GLU A 124 10.37 15.12 19.87
CA GLU A 124 9.75 14.29 20.87
C GLU A 124 9.10 13.08 20.21
N LEU A 125 9.43 11.90 20.73
CA LEU A 125 8.87 10.62 20.33
C LEU A 125 8.27 9.95 21.56
N LEU A 126 6.95 9.76 21.55
CA LEU A 126 6.18 9.17 22.65
C LEU A 126 6.33 9.87 24.02
N GLY A 127 6.58 11.17 24.06
CA GLY A 127 6.85 11.87 25.32
C GLY A 127 8.31 11.82 25.76
N TYR A 128 9.21 11.19 24.99
CA TYR A 128 10.66 11.30 25.18
C TYR A 128 11.21 12.34 24.22
N ARG A 129 11.64 13.47 24.79
CA ARG A 129 12.20 14.58 24.02
C ARG A 129 13.71 14.54 24.05
N LEU A 130 14.33 14.73 22.88
CA LEU A 130 15.78 14.82 22.76
C LEU A 130 16.30 16.03 23.56
N GLY A 131 17.34 15.82 24.36
CA GLY A 131 17.95 16.82 25.24
C GLY A 131 17.35 16.90 26.65
N ASP A 132 16.19 16.29 26.90
CA ASP A 132 15.60 16.23 28.24
C ASP A 132 16.23 15.09 29.06
N PRO A 133 16.26 15.19 30.40
CA PRO A 133 16.66 14.07 31.24
C PRO A 133 15.63 12.95 31.17
N LEU A 134 16.08 11.70 31.35
CA LEU A 134 15.15 10.58 31.50
C LEU A 134 14.63 10.52 32.93
N THR A 135 13.31 10.67 33.10
CA THR A 135 12.67 10.79 34.43
C THR A 135 11.88 9.56 34.86
N VAL A 136 12.03 8.42 34.18
CA VAL A 136 11.34 7.18 34.55
C VAL A 136 12.11 6.44 35.65
N PRO A 137 11.44 5.80 36.62
CA PRO A 137 12.11 5.02 37.66
C PRO A 137 12.63 3.68 37.11
N GLU A 138 13.56 3.06 37.83
CA GLU A 138 14.00 1.69 37.52
C GLU A 138 12.86 0.70 37.76
N CYS A 139 12.74 -0.31 36.91
CA CYS A 139 11.77 -1.39 37.09
C CYS A 139 12.09 -2.22 38.35
N LYS A 140 11.05 -2.76 39.00
CA LYS A 140 11.25 -3.65 40.16
C LYS A 140 11.93 -4.96 39.70
N PHE A 141 12.93 -5.41 40.45
CA PHE A 141 13.62 -6.68 40.23
C PHE A 141 13.42 -7.62 41.43
N VAL A 142 13.47 -8.93 41.18
CA VAL A 142 13.35 -9.98 42.22
C VAL A 142 14.57 -10.90 42.13
N GLN A 143 15.29 -11.06 43.25
CA GLN A 143 16.41 -12.01 43.41
C GLN A 143 17.51 -11.89 42.33
N ASP A 144 17.96 -10.68 42.00
CA ASP A 144 19.02 -10.43 40.99
C ASP A 144 18.76 -11.06 39.62
N THR A 145 17.52 -11.46 39.36
CA THR A 145 17.05 -11.97 38.08
C THR A 145 16.10 -10.96 37.47
N LEU A 146 16.32 -10.68 36.19
CA LEU A 146 15.41 -9.92 35.34
C LEU A 146 14.03 -10.58 35.42
N GLN A 147 13.15 -10.02 36.23
CA GLN A 147 11.74 -10.31 36.10
C GLN A 147 11.36 -9.71 34.74
N LEU A 148 10.94 -10.54 33.78
CA LEU A 148 10.34 -10.11 32.50
C LEU A 148 8.98 -9.40 32.72
N SER A 149 8.79 -8.78 33.88
CA SER A 149 7.54 -8.19 34.32
C SER A 149 7.48 -6.73 33.89
N TYR A 150 6.74 -6.55 32.79
CA TYR A 150 6.24 -5.34 32.16
C TYR A 150 5.45 -4.38 33.05
N LEU A 151 5.87 -4.13 34.29
CA LEU A 151 5.13 -3.31 35.22
C LEU A 151 6.10 -2.57 36.13
N GLY A 152 6.29 -1.27 35.85
CA GLY A 152 6.59 -0.34 36.93
C GLY A 152 5.51 -0.43 38.01
N PRO A 153 5.75 0.10 39.23
CA PRO A 153 4.67 0.25 40.20
C PRO A 153 3.48 0.93 39.50
N ASP A 154 2.32 0.27 39.50
CA ASP A 154 1.05 0.76 38.95
C ASP A 154 0.92 0.81 37.40
N GLY A 155 1.79 0.11 36.66
CA GLY A 155 1.72 0.05 35.19
C GLY A 155 2.30 1.29 34.48
N ALA A 156 3.01 2.14 35.23
CA ALA A 156 3.78 3.26 34.69
C ALA A 156 5.03 2.78 33.94
N PRO A 157 5.56 3.58 32.99
CA PRO A 157 6.84 3.30 32.35
C PRO A 157 7.97 3.21 33.37
N CYS A 158 8.86 2.24 33.19
CA CYS A 158 10.08 2.08 33.98
C CYS A 158 11.24 1.67 33.09
N PHE A 159 12.47 1.95 33.50
CA PHE A 159 13.66 1.55 32.76
C PHE A 159 14.33 0.31 33.35
N ARG A 160 15.05 -0.40 32.49
CA ARG A 160 15.98 -1.48 32.82
C ARG A 160 17.33 -1.13 32.22
N HIS A 161 18.39 -1.42 32.99
CA HIS A 161 19.74 -1.44 32.47
C HIS A 161 19.88 -2.52 31.40
N ARG A 162 20.73 -2.28 30.40
CA ARG A 162 21.03 -3.30 29.38
C ARG A 162 21.91 -4.41 29.94
N ALA A 163 22.72 -4.11 30.95
CA ALA A 163 23.64 -5.04 31.58
C ALA A 163 23.15 -5.40 32.99
N ASN A 164 23.09 -6.70 33.29
CA ASN A 164 22.52 -7.21 34.54
C ASN A 164 23.32 -6.81 35.79
N ASP A 165 24.61 -6.52 35.64
CA ASP A 165 25.50 -6.08 36.73
C ASP A 165 25.26 -4.62 37.16
N LEU A 166 24.44 -3.88 36.41
CA LEU A 166 24.04 -2.51 36.73
C LEU A 166 22.70 -2.42 37.48
N ILE A 167 21.97 -3.53 37.62
CA ILE A 167 20.67 -3.56 38.30
C ILE A 167 20.79 -3.00 39.73
N GLY A 168 19.87 -2.09 40.08
CA GLY A 168 19.81 -1.42 41.38
C GLY A 168 20.81 -0.27 41.55
N LYS A 169 21.59 0.07 40.52
CA LYS A 169 22.49 1.23 40.54
C LYS A 169 21.81 2.45 39.90
N PRO A 170 22.20 3.67 40.28
CA PRO A 170 21.76 4.86 39.56
C PRO A 170 22.16 4.77 38.09
N MET A 171 21.26 5.20 37.21
CA MET A 171 21.48 5.35 35.78
C MET A 171 22.73 6.18 35.49
N GLU A 172 23.59 5.68 34.61
CA GLU A 172 24.81 6.39 34.25
C GLU A 172 24.51 7.53 33.26
N LEU A 173 25.38 8.54 33.23
CA LEU A 173 25.20 9.71 32.36
C LEU A 173 25.31 9.36 30.86
N ASN A 174 26.07 8.32 30.52
CA ASN A 174 26.30 7.88 29.14
C ASN A 174 25.92 6.40 29.02
N GLU A 175 24.61 6.12 29.03
CA GLU A 175 24.09 4.76 29.07
C GLU A 175 23.01 4.53 27.99
N MET A 176 22.90 3.29 27.52
CA MET A 176 21.71 2.83 26.80
C MET A 176 20.83 2.02 27.73
N VAL A 177 19.59 2.48 27.91
CA VAL A 177 18.59 1.82 28.74
C VAL A 177 17.39 1.38 27.92
N VAL A 178 16.70 0.39 28.44
CA VAL A 178 15.48 -0.17 27.87
C VAL A 178 14.32 0.32 28.70
N VAL A 179 13.26 0.84 28.08
CA VAL A 179 12.07 1.34 28.77
C VAL A 179 10.85 0.54 28.33
N ASP A 180 10.23 -0.10 29.32
CA ASP A 180 9.03 -0.90 29.09
C ASP A 180 7.78 -0.01 29.14
N ARG A 181 6.90 -0.17 28.14
CA ARG A 181 5.69 0.64 28.00
C ARG A 181 4.49 -0.19 27.54
N LEU A 182 3.41 -0.12 28.32
CA LEU A 182 2.14 -0.76 27.98
C LEU A 182 1.24 0.14 27.12
N ASP A 183 1.45 1.46 27.16
CA ASP A 183 0.63 2.42 26.41
C ASP A 183 0.99 2.50 24.92
N LEU A 184 1.90 1.66 24.42
CA LEU A 184 2.27 1.60 23.00
C LEU A 184 1.10 1.15 22.11
N GLU A 185 0.18 0.35 22.65
CA GLU A 185 -0.97 -0.17 21.93
C GLU A 185 -1.84 0.94 21.33
N ARG A 186 -1.94 2.10 21.99
CA ARG A 186 -2.74 3.25 21.53
C ARG A 186 -2.27 3.79 20.17
N PHE A 187 -1.00 3.57 19.82
CA PHE A 187 -0.44 4.02 18.55
C PHE A 187 -0.69 3.02 17.41
N GLN A 188 -1.02 1.75 17.72
CA GLN A 188 -1.29 0.66 16.76
C GLN A 188 -0.20 0.39 15.69
N VAL A 189 0.94 1.07 15.80
CA VAL A 189 2.03 1.10 14.83
C VAL A 189 3.33 0.57 15.44
N PHE A 190 3.48 0.65 16.76
CA PHE A 190 4.65 0.12 17.47
C PHE A 190 4.38 -1.26 18.06
N SER A 191 5.42 -2.09 18.15
CA SER A 191 5.33 -3.40 18.78
C SER A 191 5.18 -3.25 20.29
N THR A 192 4.13 -3.81 20.88
CA THR A 192 3.97 -3.91 22.34
C THR A 192 4.82 -5.02 22.95
N ALA A 193 5.36 -5.92 22.12
CA ALA A 193 6.21 -7.03 22.54
C ALA A 193 7.70 -6.66 22.62
N MET A 194 8.09 -5.52 22.04
CA MET A 194 9.47 -5.03 22.07
C MET A 194 9.52 -3.72 22.85
N PRO A 195 10.54 -3.51 23.68
CA PRO A 195 10.64 -2.31 24.49
C PRO A 195 11.12 -1.09 23.69
N VAL A 196 11.10 0.08 24.33
CA VAL A 196 11.66 1.33 23.79
C VAL A 196 13.11 1.44 24.22
N CYS A 197 14.04 1.71 23.31
CA CYS A 197 15.43 1.91 23.66
C CYS A 197 15.82 3.38 23.65
N ILE A 198 16.44 3.83 24.73
CA ILE A 198 16.82 5.23 24.94
C ILE A 198 18.32 5.28 25.22
N ALA A 199 19.02 6.08 24.44
CA ALA A 199 20.43 6.38 24.66
C ALA A 199 20.58 7.74 25.33
N LEU A 200 21.42 7.78 26.35
CA LEU A 200 21.72 8.95 27.15
C LEU A 200 23.14 9.41 26.88
N ARG A 201 23.31 10.73 26.88
CA ARG A 201 24.60 11.40 26.85
C ARG A 201 24.57 12.56 27.82
N GLU A 202 25.53 12.59 28.73
CA GLU A 202 25.59 13.59 29.80
C GLU A 202 24.27 13.67 30.62
N GLY A 203 23.59 12.53 30.81
CA GLY A 203 22.33 12.40 31.53
C GLY A 203 21.10 12.89 30.77
N ARG A 204 21.23 13.17 29.47
CA ARG A 204 20.15 13.66 28.61
C ARG A 204 19.89 12.71 27.46
N ILE A 205 18.64 12.63 27.02
CA ILE A 205 18.22 11.77 25.91
C ILE A 205 18.88 12.25 24.61
N GLU A 206 19.76 11.44 24.05
CA GLU A 206 20.43 11.72 22.77
C GLU A 206 19.72 11.04 21.60
N ALA A 207 19.18 9.84 21.83
CA ALA A 207 18.48 9.07 20.82
C ALA A 207 17.40 8.16 21.42
N VAL A 208 16.36 7.91 20.65
CA VAL A 208 15.26 6.99 20.97
C VAL A 208 15.03 6.06 19.79
N SER A 209 14.87 4.77 20.04
CA SER A 209 14.57 3.77 19.02
C SER A 209 13.39 2.88 19.41
N MET A 210 12.61 2.48 18.40
CA MET A 210 11.36 1.74 18.57
C MET A 210 11.15 0.73 17.46
N TYR A 211 10.65 -0.44 17.82
CA TYR A 211 10.22 -1.43 16.83
C TYR A 211 8.84 -1.10 16.27
N VAL A 212 8.75 -1.09 14.95
CA VAL A 212 7.50 -0.91 14.20
C VAL A 212 6.81 -2.27 14.07
N LEU A 213 5.51 -2.32 14.35
CA LEU A 213 4.68 -3.51 14.23
C LEU A 213 4.67 -3.99 12.78
N THR A 214 5.37 -5.10 12.53
CA THR A 214 5.65 -5.62 11.19
C THR A 214 5.62 -7.16 11.15
N LYS A 215 4.69 -7.77 11.91
CA LYS A 215 4.60 -9.25 12.10
C LYS A 215 4.49 -10.05 10.80
N SER A 216 3.86 -9.50 9.77
CA SER A 216 3.73 -10.12 8.45
C SER A 216 3.71 -9.05 7.35
N ILE A 217 4.03 -9.43 6.11
CA ILE A 217 3.94 -8.51 4.95
C ILE A 217 2.52 -7.94 4.80
N SER A 218 1.48 -8.71 5.14
CA SER A 218 0.08 -8.28 5.13
C SER A 218 -0.30 -7.28 6.23
N GLU A 219 0.54 -7.13 7.26
CA GLU A 219 0.32 -6.21 8.39
C GLU A 219 1.41 -5.13 8.45
N ASP A 220 2.06 -4.82 7.32
CA ASP A 220 3.12 -3.80 7.28
C ASP A 220 2.60 -2.41 7.69
N LYS A 221 2.98 -1.95 8.89
CA LYS A 221 2.63 -0.61 9.41
C LYS A 221 3.65 0.47 9.04
N ARG A 222 4.71 0.15 8.30
CA ARG A 222 5.74 1.15 7.93
C ARG A 222 5.15 2.31 7.16
N ASP A 223 4.18 2.09 6.29
CA ASP A 223 3.53 3.17 5.53
C ASP A 223 2.83 4.18 6.43
N VAL A 224 2.32 3.77 7.60
CA VAL A 224 1.76 4.69 8.59
C VAL A 224 2.86 5.55 9.21
N VAL A 225 4.01 4.95 9.54
CA VAL A 225 5.20 5.66 10.02
C VAL A 225 5.71 6.64 8.97
N LYS A 226 5.92 6.19 7.73
CA LYS A 226 6.41 7.03 6.62
C LYS A 226 5.49 8.23 6.39
N ARG A 227 4.16 8.02 6.39
CA ARG A 227 3.18 9.11 6.24
C ARG A 227 3.20 10.07 7.43
N SER A 228 3.30 9.56 8.65
CA SER A 228 3.41 10.37 9.87
C SER A 228 4.66 11.25 9.84
N LEU A 229 5.83 10.67 9.57
CA LEU A 229 7.09 11.40 9.47
C LEU A 229 7.07 12.41 8.33
N THR A 230 6.49 12.05 7.18
CA THR A 230 6.34 12.98 6.05
C THR A 230 5.43 14.15 6.40
N ALA A 231 4.38 13.95 7.19
CA ALA A 231 3.54 15.05 7.67
C ALA A 231 4.30 15.96 8.66
N THR A 232 5.17 15.41 9.50
CA THR A 232 5.97 16.17 10.48
C THR A 232 7.16 16.91 9.84
N PHE A 233 7.89 16.26 8.92
CA PHE A 233 9.15 16.74 8.34
C PHE A 233 9.02 17.21 6.87
N ALA A 234 7.79 17.25 6.34
CA ALA A 234 7.40 17.52 4.94
C ALA A 234 7.80 16.45 3.89
N LYS A 235 9.06 15.99 3.83
CA LYS A 235 9.48 14.92 2.89
C LYS A 235 10.73 14.17 3.38
N PRO A 236 10.92 12.90 2.98
CA PRO A 236 12.18 12.21 3.24
C PRO A 236 13.33 12.91 2.52
N SER A 237 14.47 13.05 3.21
CA SER A 237 15.70 13.64 2.67
C SER A 237 16.57 12.61 1.94
N ALA A 238 16.44 11.33 2.26
CA ALA A 238 17.10 10.24 1.56
C ALA A 238 16.32 8.92 1.70
N ASN A 239 16.43 8.06 0.68
CA ASN A 239 16.07 6.65 0.73
C ASN A 239 17.25 5.84 0.19
N LYS A 240 17.57 4.73 0.85
CA LYS A 240 18.57 3.77 0.38
C LYS A 240 18.06 2.35 0.58
N ARG A 241 18.25 1.51 -0.43
CA ARG A 241 17.92 0.09 -0.42
C ARG A 241 19.13 -0.71 -0.87
N TRP A 242 19.40 -1.83 -0.21
CA TRP A 242 20.46 -2.75 -0.60
C TRP A 242 20.00 -4.20 -0.42
N ILE A 243 20.33 -5.02 -1.42
CA ILE A 243 19.98 -6.44 -1.47
C ILE A 243 20.92 -7.18 -0.53
N LEU A 244 20.35 -8.10 0.27
CA LEU A 244 21.10 -9.00 1.12
C LEU A 244 21.61 -10.16 0.28
N VAL A 245 20.67 -10.98 -0.19
CA VAL A 245 20.98 -12.15 -1.02
C VAL A 245 20.26 -11.99 -2.35
N GLU A 246 21.05 -12.01 -3.43
CA GLU A 246 20.51 -11.95 -4.79
C GLU A 246 20.10 -13.35 -5.27
N TYR A 247 18.81 -13.51 -5.57
CA TYR A 247 18.27 -14.68 -6.24
C TYR A 247 18.04 -14.37 -7.72
N ARG A 248 17.72 -15.40 -8.52
CA ARG A 248 17.37 -15.22 -9.94
C ARG A 248 16.08 -14.42 -10.18
N ASP A 249 15.28 -14.22 -9.14
CA ASP A 249 13.98 -13.56 -9.19
C ASP A 249 13.97 -12.43 -8.14
N PRO A 250 14.09 -11.16 -8.57
CA PRO A 250 14.18 -10.02 -7.67
C PRO A 250 13.01 -9.85 -6.71
N ALA A 251 11.85 -10.47 -6.97
CA ALA A 251 10.71 -10.47 -6.06
C ALA A 251 10.96 -11.33 -4.80
N LYS A 252 12.01 -12.16 -4.80
CA LYS A 252 12.38 -13.08 -3.72
C LYS A 252 13.59 -12.60 -2.91
N ASP A 253 14.27 -11.57 -3.38
CA ASP A 253 15.49 -11.06 -2.77
C ASP A 253 15.18 -10.40 -1.43
N PRO A 254 15.73 -10.90 -0.30
CA PRO A 254 15.69 -10.16 0.95
C PRO A 254 16.53 -8.89 0.82
N TYR A 255 16.10 -7.83 1.47
CA TYR A 255 16.77 -6.53 1.38
C TYR A 255 16.63 -5.74 2.68
N TYR A 256 17.57 -4.82 2.88
CA TYR A 256 17.41 -3.72 3.81
C TYR A 256 16.98 -2.45 3.08
N GLU A 257 16.19 -1.64 3.77
CA GLU A 257 15.75 -0.32 3.32
C GLU A 257 15.90 0.67 4.47
N ARG A 258 16.31 1.89 4.14
CA ARG A 258 16.38 3.01 5.05
C ARG A 258 15.75 4.25 4.43
N ASP A 259 14.78 4.83 5.12
CA ASP A 259 14.28 6.17 4.86
C ASP A 259 14.80 7.15 5.92
N VAL A 260 15.15 8.37 5.51
CA VAL A 260 15.70 9.41 6.39
C VAL A 260 14.86 10.68 6.27
N TRP A 261 14.54 11.30 7.41
CA TRP A 261 13.97 12.64 7.51
C TRP A 261 14.88 13.50 8.39
N THR A 262 15.13 14.72 7.98
CA THR A 262 16.06 15.64 8.66
C THR A 262 15.38 16.96 8.95
N SER A 263 15.62 17.50 10.14
CA SER A 263 15.27 18.87 10.54
C SER A 263 16.47 19.51 11.26
N THR A 264 16.36 20.78 11.62
CA THR A 264 17.40 21.48 12.41
C THR A 264 17.67 20.73 13.72
N GLY A 265 18.88 20.17 13.86
CA GLY A 265 19.31 19.46 15.07
C GLY A 265 18.77 18.04 15.25
N VAL A 266 17.94 17.52 14.33
CA VAL A 266 17.29 16.20 14.48
C VAL A 266 17.38 15.38 13.20
N ILE A 267 17.62 14.08 13.36
CA ILE A 267 17.49 13.10 12.28
C ILE A 267 16.56 11.97 12.74
N SER A 268 15.57 11.66 11.91
CA SER A 268 14.72 10.48 12.06
C SER A 268 15.01 9.50 10.93
N ARG A 269 15.17 8.21 11.26
CA ARG A 269 15.44 7.14 10.30
C ARG A 269 14.50 5.97 10.54
N LEU A 270 13.91 5.47 9.47
CA LEU A 270 13.17 4.21 9.48
C LEU A 270 14.01 3.16 8.78
N TYR A 271 14.55 2.22 9.55
CA TYR A 271 15.25 1.04 9.04
C TYR A 271 14.26 -0.11 8.88
N SER A 272 14.41 -0.88 7.81
CA SER A 272 13.58 -2.05 7.53
C SER A 272 14.42 -3.19 7.00
N MET A 273 14.24 -4.38 7.55
CA MET A 273 14.62 -5.65 6.91
C MET A 273 13.36 -6.26 6.31
N VAL A 274 13.39 -6.59 5.03
CA VAL A 274 12.27 -7.24 4.33
C VAL A 274 12.74 -8.57 3.81
N VAL A 275 12.07 -9.64 4.22
CA VAL A 275 12.24 -10.99 3.69
C VAL A 275 10.96 -11.41 3.00
N PRO A 276 10.92 -11.44 1.66
CA PRO A 276 9.74 -11.82 0.90
C PRO A 276 9.28 -13.26 1.19
N SER A 277 8.00 -13.54 0.96
CA SER A 277 7.49 -14.91 1.00
C SER A 277 8.03 -15.71 -0.19
N VAL A 278 8.62 -16.89 0.07
CA VAL A 278 9.17 -17.77 -0.98
C VAL A 278 8.58 -19.17 -0.83
N GLY A 279 7.82 -19.61 -1.84
CA GLY A 279 7.18 -20.92 -1.82
C GLY A 279 6.18 -21.05 -0.67
N ARG A 280 6.48 -21.96 0.28
CA ARG A 280 5.66 -22.17 1.49
C ARG A 280 6.12 -21.33 2.69
N ASN A 281 7.25 -20.62 2.58
CA ASN A 281 7.76 -19.81 3.68
C ASN A 281 7.02 -18.48 3.74
N HIS A 282 6.50 -18.17 4.92
CA HIS A 282 5.94 -16.86 5.19
C HIS A 282 7.06 -15.82 5.29
N GLY A 283 6.98 -14.78 4.48
CA GLY A 283 7.87 -13.63 4.57
C GLY A 283 7.59 -12.81 5.82
N TYR A 284 8.57 -12.02 6.22
CA TYR A 284 8.50 -11.18 7.42
C TYR A 284 9.20 -9.84 7.18
N ILE A 285 8.88 -8.88 8.05
CA ILE A 285 9.48 -7.55 8.02
C ILE A 285 9.91 -7.22 9.45
N HIS A 286 11.08 -6.62 9.61
CA HIS A 286 11.47 -5.96 10.86
C HIS A 286 11.67 -4.48 10.57
N GLY A 287 10.82 -3.63 11.16
CA GLY A 287 10.96 -2.18 11.10
C GLY A 287 11.46 -1.60 12.40
N VAL A 288 12.39 -0.65 12.34
CA VAL A 288 12.89 0.11 13.48
C VAL A 288 12.88 1.60 13.14
N LEU A 289 12.17 2.39 13.94
CA LEU A 289 12.21 3.85 13.90
C LEU A 289 13.27 4.34 14.89
N VAL A 290 14.20 5.16 14.44
CA VAL A 290 15.20 5.85 15.26
C VAL A 290 14.99 7.36 15.12
N VAL A 291 15.00 8.07 16.24
CA VAL A 291 15.01 9.53 16.31
C VAL A 291 16.18 9.95 17.18
N GLU A 292 17.07 10.77 16.64
CA GLU A 292 18.30 11.16 17.32
C GLU A 292 18.74 12.58 16.99
N SER A 293 19.63 13.11 17.81
CA SER A 293 20.30 14.39 17.55
C SER A 293 21.15 14.31 16.28
N ALA A 294 21.08 15.35 15.44
CA ALA A 294 21.87 15.41 14.21
C ALA A 294 23.38 15.45 14.43
N ASN A 295 23.80 15.94 15.60
CA ASN A 295 25.21 16.05 16.00
C ASN A 295 25.60 15.00 17.07
N GLY A 296 24.76 13.98 17.25
CA GLY A 296 24.96 12.95 18.26
C GLY A 296 26.04 11.92 17.90
N THR A 297 26.31 10.99 18.82
CA THR A 297 27.28 9.89 18.62
C THR A 297 26.73 8.70 17.85
N HIS A 298 25.47 8.76 17.39
CA HIS A 298 24.77 7.65 16.73
C HIS A 298 24.83 6.34 17.56
N PRO A 299 24.30 6.35 18.80
CA PRO A 299 24.57 5.32 19.81
C PRO A 299 24.07 3.91 19.44
N PHE A 300 23.12 3.81 18.51
CA PHE A 300 22.63 2.52 18.01
C PHE A 300 23.49 1.94 16.86
N PHE A 301 24.49 2.67 16.36
CA PHE A 301 25.28 2.21 15.21
C PHE A 301 26.31 1.17 15.64
N GLY A 302 26.41 0.10 14.86
CA GLY A 302 27.33 -1.01 15.08
C GLY A 302 27.96 -1.51 13.78
N LYS A 303 28.73 -2.59 13.90
CA LYS A 303 29.39 -3.23 12.75
C LYS A 303 28.41 -4.02 11.88
N GLU A 304 27.47 -4.69 12.53
CA GLU A 304 26.48 -5.57 11.88
C GLU A 304 25.06 -5.13 12.22
N MET A 305 24.12 -5.40 11.31
CA MET A 305 22.73 -5.00 11.46
C MET A 305 22.02 -6.12 12.22
N ASP A 306 21.51 -5.83 13.41
CA ASP A 306 20.80 -6.83 14.22
C ASP A 306 19.59 -6.22 14.94
N PHE A 307 18.41 -6.77 14.64
CA PHE A 307 17.11 -6.35 15.17
C PHE A 307 16.55 -7.33 16.20
N ARG A 308 17.33 -8.33 16.63
CA ARG A 308 16.88 -9.39 17.54
C ARG A 308 16.99 -9.03 19.02
N PHE A 309 17.74 -7.99 19.36
CA PHE A 309 17.97 -7.57 20.74
C PHE A 309 16.95 -6.53 21.22
N ASP A 310 16.84 -6.35 22.53
CA ASP A 310 16.01 -5.30 23.15
C ASP A 310 16.24 -3.93 22.49
N CYS A 311 17.51 -3.58 22.26
CA CYS A 311 17.90 -2.40 21.47
C CYS A 311 18.45 -2.81 20.11
N PRO A 312 18.03 -2.15 19.03
CA PRO A 312 18.52 -2.44 17.69
C PRO A 312 19.99 -2.05 17.55
N VAL A 313 20.72 -2.85 16.77
CA VAL A 313 22.06 -2.50 16.28
C VAL A 313 21.95 -2.15 14.81
N ILE A 314 22.29 -0.92 14.47
CA ILE A 314 22.22 -0.38 13.13
C ILE A 314 23.57 -0.52 12.44
N GLY A 315 23.67 -1.46 11.50
CA GLY A 315 24.86 -1.63 10.68
C GLY A 315 25.01 -0.54 9.59
N PRO A 316 26.15 -0.50 8.89
CA PRO A 316 26.35 0.39 7.74
C PRO A 316 25.36 0.06 6.61
N ASP A 317 25.07 1.07 5.77
CA ASP A 317 24.15 0.96 4.62
C ASP A 317 24.65 0.01 3.48
N GLN A 318 25.75 -0.67 3.70
CA GLN A 318 26.29 -1.70 2.84
C GLN A 318 27.08 -2.66 3.73
N GLN A 319 26.59 -3.88 3.83
CA GLN A 319 27.35 -5.00 4.35
C GLN A 319 27.70 -5.83 3.12
N ASP A 320 28.99 -5.87 2.79
CA ASP A 320 29.47 -6.88 1.87
C ASP A 320 29.28 -8.21 2.60
N ASP A 321 28.38 -9.06 2.11
CA ASP A 321 28.14 -10.35 2.73
C ASP A 321 29.48 -11.06 3.00
N ALA A 322 29.67 -11.45 4.25
CA ALA A 322 30.60 -12.50 4.60
C ALA A 322 30.19 -13.73 3.78
N ARG A 323 30.99 -14.04 2.75
CA ARG A 323 30.89 -15.27 1.97
C ARG A 323 30.95 -16.51 2.86
#